data_AF-A0AAV5QAU8-F1
#
_entry.id   AF-A0AAV5QAU8-F1
#
_cell.length_a   1.000
_cell.length_b   1.000
_cell.length_c   1.000
_cell.angle_alpha   90.00
_cell.angle_beta   90.00
_cell.angle_gamma   90.00
#
_symmetry.space_group_name_H-M   'P 1'
#
loop_
_entity.id
_entity.type
_entity.pdbx_description
1 polymer ?
#
loop_
_entity_poly.entity_id
_entity_poly.type
_entity_poly.pdbx_seq_one_letter_code
_entity_poly.pdbx_strand_id
1 'polypeptide(L)'
;MPLMSEEQAIHLHIRTTVSKLQHKLTKTRTLSTAALETKIVPALQALSTLSVAPTEEEPQPEQPRQFERQLELAHVMIGDMVRKDRIADVWEDLLGELGLLDSQVSRVIAMKEDVRQREIERLEIEQKALKDEKARISNSKAGGGLWGFLMGKDVQESAPTPIVLVENEDKDNGSAGEEEVENENENEIKYLLPSGMDRNTKIIRNTLVSEYYIGDDVKELKKLKVTLAQTVDKSLLDACGKADGILKLEGLVKNHYVKQFDMQDDDLKKLTKKMDLEDRTFIEIVRKLRGDDEEAIVDDYLMEICDIYRIDLFSEGKFPEAESESDGDLDGKNDNNNDNANEQSGDKSLKKVDAKKGLDDLDDLRKRFNALKKI
;
A
#
# COMPACT_ATOMS: atom_id res chain seq x y z
N MET A 1 14.88 18.35 -35.16
CA MET A 1 14.91 17.20 -34.24
C MET A 1 13.59 16.46 -34.42
N PRO A 2 13.57 15.14 -34.64
CA PRO A 2 12.31 14.41 -34.70
C PRO A 2 11.62 14.51 -33.34
N LEU A 3 10.33 14.88 -33.35
CA LEU A 3 9.49 14.86 -32.16
C LEU A 3 9.39 13.39 -31.70
N MET A 4 9.66 13.16 -30.42
CA MET A 4 9.53 11.83 -29.82
C MET A 4 8.08 11.37 -29.95
N SER A 5 7.86 10.11 -30.35
CA SER A 5 6.49 9.61 -30.44
C SER A 5 5.87 9.51 -29.05
N GLU A 6 4.54 9.60 -28.97
CA GLU A 6 3.82 9.50 -27.71
C GLU A 6 4.04 8.15 -27.02
N GLU A 7 4.10 7.07 -27.80
CA GLU A 7 4.46 5.74 -27.32
C GLU A 7 5.85 5.72 -26.67
N GLN A 8 6.84 6.36 -27.31
CA GLN A 8 8.17 6.50 -26.74
C GLN A 8 8.15 7.31 -25.44
N ALA A 9 7.29 8.32 -25.34
CA ALA A 9 7.14 9.14 -24.13
C ALA A 9 6.58 8.34 -22.96
N ILE A 10 5.54 7.54 -23.19
CA ILE A 10 4.94 6.69 -22.15
C ILE A 10 5.96 5.64 -21.69
N HIS A 11 6.62 4.93 -22.61
CA HIS A 11 7.69 3.99 -22.27
C HIS A 11 8.80 4.65 -21.46
N LEU A 12 9.26 5.85 -21.87
CA LEU A 12 10.30 6.56 -21.16
C LEU A 12 9.86 6.90 -19.72
N HIS A 13 8.64 7.40 -19.52
CA HIS A 13 8.11 7.72 -18.20
C HIS A 13 7.95 6.47 -17.31
N ILE A 14 7.45 5.36 -17.86
CA ILE A 14 7.35 4.10 -17.11
C ILE A 14 8.74 3.59 -16.72
N ARG A 15 9.67 3.48 -17.67
CA ARG A 15 11.02 2.93 -17.41
C ARG A 15 11.85 3.79 -16.47
N THR A 16 11.75 5.11 -16.57
CA THR A 16 12.43 6.02 -15.63
C THR A 16 11.85 5.87 -14.22
N THR A 17 10.54 5.73 -14.09
CA THR A 17 9.87 5.48 -12.81
C THR A 17 10.28 4.13 -12.23
N VAL A 18 10.25 3.05 -13.02
CA VAL A 18 10.67 1.70 -12.63
C VAL A 18 12.12 1.70 -12.14
N SER A 19 13.03 2.31 -12.90
CA SER A 19 14.45 2.38 -12.52
C SER A 19 14.63 3.13 -11.20
N LYS A 20 13.84 4.17 -10.97
CA LYS A 20 13.89 4.94 -9.73
C LYS A 20 13.36 4.15 -8.52
N LEU A 21 12.22 3.48 -8.70
CA LEU A 21 11.62 2.63 -7.68
C LEU A 21 12.57 1.48 -7.31
N GLN A 22 13.18 0.81 -8.29
CA GLN A 22 14.20 -0.23 -8.04
C GLN A 22 15.38 0.30 -7.23
N HIS A 23 15.93 1.47 -7.60
CA HIS A 23 17.03 2.07 -6.87
C HIS A 23 16.64 2.41 -5.42
N LYS A 24 15.47 3.00 -5.24
CA LYS A 24 14.91 3.35 -3.92
C LYS A 24 14.70 2.10 -3.07
N LEU A 25 14.09 1.05 -3.64
CA LEU A 25 13.86 -0.23 -2.99
C LEU A 25 15.16 -0.84 -2.47
N THR A 26 16.14 -1.05 -3.34
CA THR A 26 17.45 -1.61 -2.96
C THR A 26 18.12 -0.77 -1.88
N LYS A 27 18.04 0.56 -1.99
CA LYS A 27 18.61 1.47 -1.00
C LYS A 27 17.91 1.33 0.36
N THR A 28 16.58 1.36 0.38
CA THR A 28 15.80 1.28 1.62
C THR A 28 16.00 -0.06 2.31
N ARG A 29 15.91 -1.19 1.59
CA ARG A 29 16.17 -2.53 2.17
C ARG A 29 17.56 -2.63 2.78
N THR A 30 18.59 -2.17 2.05
CA THR A 30 19.97 -2.14 2.56
C THR A 30 20.09 -1.29 3.83
N LEU A 31 19.42 -0.12 3.87
CA LEU A 31 19.45 0.76 5.03
C LEU A 31 18.65 0.19 6.21
N SER A 32 17.53 -0.49 5.97
CA SER A 32 16.75 -1.20 7.01
C SER A 32 17.60 -2.29 7.66
N THR A 33 18.23 -3.16 6.86
CA THR A 33 19.14 -4.20 7.37
C THR A 33 20.29 -3.61 8.17
N ALA A 34 20.94 -2.56 7.66
CA ALA A 34 22.03 -1.90 8.37
C ALA A 34 21.55 -1.25 9.69
N ALA A 35 20.36 -0.65 9.72
CA ALA A 35 19.79 -0.06 10.93
C ALA A 35 19.44 -1.12 11.99
N LEU A 36 18.91 -2.27 11.54
CA LEU A 36 18.64 -3.41 12.39
C LEU A 36 19.91 -3.89 13.10
N GLU A 37 20.96 -4.19 12.34
CA GLU A 37 22.21 -4.74 12.86
C GLU A 37 23.02 -3.74 13.69
N THR A 38 23.05 -2.46 13.30
CA THR A 38 23.95 -1.47 13.93
C THR A 38 23.31 -0.65 15.02
N LYS A 39 21.98 -0.63 15.13
CA LYS A 39 21.27 0.22 16.09
C LYS A 39 20.22 -0.52 16.90
N ILE A 40 19.29 -1.22 16.25
CA ILE A 40 18.14 -1.84 16.94
C ILE A 40 18.62 -3.03 17.78
N VAL A 41 19.31 -4.00 17.17
CA VAL A 41 19.78 -5.20 17.88
C VAL A 41 20.70 -4.83 19.06
N PRO A 42 21.72 -3.96 18.91
CA PRO A 42 22.53 -3.53 20.05
C PRO A 42 21.73 -2.82 21.15
N ALA A 43 20.72 -2.02 20.80
CA ALA A 43 19.87 -1.35 21.79
C ALA A 43 19.01 -2.35 22.58
N LEU A 44 18.43 -3.33 21.89
CA LEU A 44 17.65 -4.41 22.52
C LEU A 44 18.52 -5.32 23.40
N GLN A 45 19.76 -5.61 22.98
CA GLN A 45 20.71 -6.34 23.82
C GLN A 45 21.07 -5.54 25.08
N ALA A 46 21.34 -4.23 24.95
CA ALA A 46 21.59 -3.38 26.11
C ALA A 46 20.37 -3.25 27.05
N LEU A 47 19.16 -3.34 26.51
CA LEU A 47 17.93 -3.40 27.30
C LEU A 47 17.80 -4.71 28.09
N SER A 48 18.12 -5.85 27.47
CA SER A 48 18.05 -7.15 28.15
C SER A 48 18.98 -7.24 29.37
N THR A 49 20.13 -6.56 29.35
CA THR A 49 21.04 -6.51 30.51
C THR A 49 20.52 -5.62 31.64
N LEU A 50 19.69 -4.62 31.32
CA LEU A 50 18.98 -3.80 32.32
C LEU A 50 17.75 -4.50 32.92
N SER A 51 17.19 -5.50 32.21
CA SER A 51 16.08 -6.32 32.68
C SER A 51 16.51 -7.35 33.73
N VAL A 52 17.80 -7.69 33.82
CA VAL A 52 18.31 -8.63 34.83
C VAL A 52 18.13 -8.01 36.21
N ALA A 53 17.25 -8.64 37.02
CA ALA A 53 16.94 -8.19 38.36
C ALA A 53 18.24 -7.97 39.18
N PRO A 54 18.32 -6.90 39.99
CA PRO A 54 19.49 -6.68 40.82
C PRO A 54 19.68 -7.90 41.74
N THR A 55 20.88 -8.48 41.70
CA THR A 55 21.42 -9.29 42.80
C THR A 55 21.20 -8.51 44.10
N GLU A 56 20.79 -9.20 45.16
CA GLU A 56 20.12 -8.73 46.41
C GLU A 56 20.75 -7.56 47.20
N GLU A 57 21.75 -6.84 46.68
CA GLU A 57 22.42 -5.72 47.32
C GLU A 57 22.12 -4.40 46.55
N GLU A 58 21.17 -3.63 47.09
CA GLU A 58 20.74 -2.26 46.71
C GLU A 58 19.74 -2.12 45.54
N PRO A 59 18.44 -1.85 45.84
CA PRO A 59 17.49 -1.46 44.82
C PRO A 59 17.79 -0.04 44.31
N GLN A 60 18.29 0.09 43.09
CA GLN A 60 18.39 1.38 42.43
C GLN A 60 17.01 1.83 41.93
N PRO A 61 16.44 2.95 42.44
CA PRO A 61 15.08 3.39 42.12
C PRO A 61 14.90 3.90 40.68
N GLU A 62 15.97 4.03 39.89
CA GLU A 62 15.94 4.59 38.52
C GLU A 62 15.92 3.53 37.40
N GLN A 63 16.33 2.28 37.68
CA GLN A 63 16.43 1.21 36.68
C GLN A 63 15.13 0.91 35.91
N PRO A 64 13.95 0.74 36.56
CA PRO A 64 12.72 0.44 35.82
C PRO A 64 12.28 1.59 34.89
N ARG A 65 12.46 2.85 35.33
CA ARG A 65 12.16 4.02 34.49
C ARG A 65 13.13 4.17 33.32
N GLN A 66 14.39 3.77 33.52
CA GLN A 66 15.39 3.79 32.47
C GLN A 66 15.11 2.71 31.42
N PHE A 67 14.72 1.51 31.85
CA PHE A 67 14.30 0.43 30.96
C PHE A 67 13.09 0.85 30.12
N GLU A 68 12.01 1.35 30.73
CA GLU A 68 10.81 1.82 30.02
C GLU A 68 11.14 2.86 28.93
N ARG A 69 11.96 3.86 29.26
CA ARG A 69 12.36 4.90 28.29
C ARG A 69 13.21 4.34 27.14
N GLN A 70 14.11 3.41 27.43
CA GLN A 70 14.95 2.80 26.41
C GLN A 70 14.14 1.85 25.52
N LEU A 71 13.15 1.16 26.09
CA LEU A 71 12.21 0.33 25.36
C LEU A 71 11.35 1.19 24.42
N GLU A 72 10.82 2.31 24.91
CA GLU A 72 10.09 3.28 24.09
C GLU A 72 10.96 3.79 22.92
N LEU A 73 12.24 4.09 23.17
CA LEU A 73 13.17 4.47 22.09
C LEU A 73 13.37 3.34 21.07
N ALA A 74 13.46 2.08 21.52
CA ALA A 74 13.55 0.93 20.63
C ALA A 74 12.27 0.76 19.79
N HIS A 75 11.07 0.94 20.37
CA HIS A 75 9.81 0.97 19.62
C HIS A 75 9.81 2.06 18.55
N VAL A 76 10.26 3.27 18.86
CA VAL A 76 10.36 4.36 17.88
C VAL A 76 11.29 3.98 16.72
N MET A 77 12.44 3.36 17.03
CA MET A 77 13.41 2.92 16.01
C MET A 77 12.86 1.78 15.14
N ILE A 78 12.13 0.84 15.72
CA ILE A 78 11.47 -0.26 15.00
C ILE A 78 10.33 0.30 14.15
N GLY A 79 9.50 1.22 14.66
CA GLY A 79 8.47 1.91 13.89
C GLY A 79 9.01 2.64 12.67
N ASP A 80 10.14 3.33 12.82
CA ASP A 80 10.87 3.92 11.70
C ASP A 80 11.32 2.91 10.64
N MET A 81 11.64 1.68 11.04
CA MET A 81 12.02 0.60 10.14
C MET A 81 10.78 -0.02 9.46
N VAL A 82 9.72 -0.31 10.23
CA VAL A 82 8.44 -0.82 9.74
C VAL A 82 7.85 0.10 8.67
N ARG A 83 7.81 1.42 8.92
CA ARG A 83 7.33 2.38 7.91
C ARG A 83 8.13 2.31 6.60
N LYS A 84 9.45 2.20 6.70
CA LYS A 84 10.34 2.10 5.53
C LYS A 84 10.12 0.80 4.75
N ASP A 85 9.93 -0.31 5.46
CA ASP A 85 9.69 -1.61 4.84
C ASP A 85 8.31 -1.67 4.18
N ARG A 86 7.27 -1.11 4.80
CA ARG A 86 5.94 -0.97 4.18
C ARG A 86 5.98 -0.18 2.87
N ILE A 87 6.72 0.94 2.87
CA ILE A 87 6.92 1.74 1.65
C ILE A 87 7.71 0.94 0.60
N ALA A 88 8.71 0.17 1.01
CA ALA A 88 9.48 -0.69 0.13
C ALA A 88 8.59 -1.76 -0.53
N ASP A 89 7.70 -2.40 0.23
CA ASP A 89 6.73 -3.37 -0.32
C ASP A 89 5.80 -2.72 -1.35
N VAL A 90 5.34 -1.48 -1.10
CA VAL A 90 4.54 -0.72 -2.07
C VAL A 90 5.32 -0.46 -3.35
N TRP A 91 6.62 -0.16 -3.26
CA TRP A 91 7.45 -0.03 -4.45
C TRP A 91 7.56 -1.35 -5.22
N GLU A 92 7.66 -2.49 -4.55
CA GLU A 92 7.66 -3.82 -5.18
C GLU A 92 6.34 -4.10 -5.93
N ASP A 93 5.21 -3.82 -5.29
CA ASP A 93 3.87 -3.94 -5.88
C ASP A 93 3.76 -3.09 -7.16
N LEU A 94 4.17 -1.81 -7.08
CA LEU A 94 4.19 -0.90 -8.22
C LEU A 94 5.14 -1.33 -9.33
N LEU A 95 6.29 -1.91 -8.99
CA LEU A 95 7.24 -2.41 -10.00
C LEU A 95 6.62 -3.52 -10.85
N GLY A 96 5.87 -4.42 -10.21
CA GLY A 96 5.13 -5.47 -10.91
C GLY A 96 4.08 -4.89 -11.86
N GLU A 97 3.26 -3.96 -11.37
CA GLU A 97 2.19 -3.34 -12.14
C GLU A 97 2.70 -2.47 -13.29
N LEU A 98 3.74 -1.66 -13.05
CA LEU A 98 4.36 -0.83 -14.09
C LEU A 98 5.07 -1.67 -15.15
N GLY A 99 5.62 -2.84 -14.78
CA GLY A 99 6.15 -3.80 -15.75
C GLY A 99 5.07 -4.33 -16.70
N LEU A 100 3.88 -4.63 -16.17
CA LEU A 100 2.73 -5.03 -16.99
C LEU A 100 2.27 -3.89 -17.89
N LEU A 101 2.21 -2.66 -17.36
CA LEU A 101 1.81 -1.48 -18.13
C LEU A 101 2.81 -1.16 -19.26
N ASP A 102 4.13 -1.30 -19.02
CA ASP A 102 5.17 -1.12 -20.05
C ASP A 102 4.99 -2.12 -21.20
N SER A 103 4.59 -3.35 -20.90
CA SER A 103 4.33 -4.37 -21.93
C SER A 103 3.05 -4.11 -22.76
N GLN A 104 2.19 -3.21 -22.30
CA GLN A 104 0.87 -2.93 -22.89
C GLN A 104 0.67 -1.46 -23.27
N VAL A 105 1.76 -0.71 -23.50
CA VAL A 105 1.68 0.73 -23.82
C VAL A 105 0.77 1.04 -25.00
N SER A 106 0.76 0.20 -26.05
CA SER A 106 -0.14 0.42 -27.19
C SER A 106 -1.63 0.40 -26.79
N ARG A 107 -2.00 -0.39 -25.77
CA ARG A 107 -3.35 -0.39 -25.20
C ARG A 107 -3.61 0.86 -24.36
N VAL A 108 -2.61 1.35 -23.62
CA VAL A 108 -2.70 2.62 -22.87
C VAL A 108 -2.93 3.80 -23.82
N ILE A 109 -2.27 3.80 -24.99
CA ILE A 109 -2.50 4.81 -26.04
C ILE A 109 -3.92 4.72 -26.59
N ALA A 110 -4.42 3.51 -26.87
CA ALA A 110 -5.80 3.33 -27.31
C ALA A 110 -6.80 3.87 -26.27
N MET A 111 -6.60 3.57 -24.99
CA MET A 111 -7.42 4.10 -23.89
C MET A 111 -7.41 5.64 -23.85
N LYS A 112 -6.25 6.26 -24.06
CA LYS A 112 -6.13 7.71 -24.15
C LYS A 112 -6.94 8.30 -25.29
N GLU A 113 -6.87 7.69 -26.47
CA GLU A 113 -7.64 8.13 -27.62
C GLU A 113 -9.15 7.94 -27.39
N ASP A 114 -9.56 6.84 -26.76
CA ASP A 114 -10.96 6.60 -26.38
C ASP A 114 -11.47 7.65 -25.39
N VAL A 115 -10.66 8.05 -24.41
CA VAL A 115 -11.01 9.15 -23.48
C VAL A 115 -11.11 10.47 -24.23
N ARG A 116 -10.15 10.77 -25.13
CA ARG A 116 -10.16 11.99 -25.95
C ARG A 116 -11.40 12.07 -26.83
N GLN A 117 -11.78 10.96 -27.46
CA GLN A 117 -12.93 10.86 -28.35
C GLN A 117 -14.24 11.06 -27.60
N ARG A 118 -14.40 10.42 -26.43
CA ARG A 118 -15.58 10.61 -25.56
C ARG A 118 -15.74 12.05 -25.08
N GLU A 119 -14.63 12.74 -24.79
CA GLU A 119 -14.68 14.16 -24.40
C GLU A 119 -15.09 15.06 -25.57
N ILE A 120 -14.62 14.78 -26.79
CA ILE A 120 -15.04 15.51 -28.01
C ILE A 120 -16.54 15.34 -28.22
N GLU A 121 -17.04 14.11 -28.18
CA GLU A 121 -18.48 13.81 -28.36
C GLU A 121 -19.34 14.51 -27.30
N ARG A 122 -18.89 14.52 -26.05
CA ARG A 122 -19.57 15.23 -24.96
C ARG A 122 -19.65 16.74 -25.22
N LEU A 123 -18.56 17.35 -25.66
CA LEU A 123 -18.52 18.79 -25.98
C LEU A 123 -19.40 19.12 -27.20
N GLU A 124 -19.47 18.24 -28.20
CA GLU A 124 -20.37 18.41 -29.35
C GLU A 124 -21.85 18.36 -28.95
N ILE A 125 -22.23 17.42 -28.07
CA ILE A 125 -23.58 17.33 -27.51
C ILE A 125 -23.93 18.59 -26.72
N GLU A 126 -23.02 19.06 -25.86
CA GLU A 126 -23.22 20.27 -25.06
C GLU A 126 -23.36 21.52 -25.95
N GLN A 127 -22.53 21.66 -26.98
CA GLN A 127 -22.65 22.76 -27.94
C GLN A 127 -23.98 22.71 -28.71
N LYS A 128 -24.47 21.52 -29.04
CA LYS A 128 -25.77 21.35 -29.70
C LYS A 128 -26.90 21.77 -28.76
N ALA A 129 -26.88 21.32 -27.50
CA ALA A 129 -27.85 21.71 -26.49
C ALA A 129 -27.88 23.23 -26.27
N LEU A 130 -26.71 23.88 -26.18
CA LEU A 130 -26.61 25.34 -26.05
C LEU A 130 -27.12 26.09 -27.29
N LYS A 131 -26.93 25.54 -28.50
CA LYS A 131 -27.49 26.13 -29.73
C LYS A 131 -29.01 26.01 -29.75
N ASP A 132 -29.55 24.87 -29.35
CA ASP A 132 -31.00 24.63 -29.29
C ASP A 132 -31.66 25.51 -28.21
N GLU A 133 -31.02 25.71 -27.06
CA GLU A 133 -31.48 26.63 -26.01
C GLU A 133 -31.46 28.09 -26.48
N LYS A 134 -30.38 28.52 -27.16
CA LYS A 134 -30.31 29.86 -27.78
C LYS A 134 -31.41 30.07 -28.83
N ALA A 135 -31.70 29.06 -29.64
CA ALA A 135 -32.77 29.10 -30.64
C ALA A 135 -34.17 29.19 -30.00
N ARG A 136 -34.39 28.51 -28.87
CA ARG A 136 -35.62 28.63 -28.08
C ARG A 136 -35.80 30.04 -27.51
N ILE A 137 -34.74 30.65 -26.97
CA ILE A 137 -34.77 32.01 -26.42
C ILE A 137 -34.96 33.08 -27.52
N SER A 138 -34.40 32.88 -28.72
CA SER A 138 -34.64 33.81 -29.84
C SER A 138 -36.07 33.71 -30.37
N ASN A 139 -36.66 32.51 -30.40
CA ASN A 139 -38.06 32.33 -30.83
C ASN A 139 -39.07 32.85 -29.79
N SER A 140 -38.75 32.80 -28.49
CA SER A 140 -39.61 33.41 -27.45
C SER A 140 -39.55 34.95 -27.46
N LYS A 141 -38.44 35.55 -27.91
CA LYS A 141 -38.35 37.01 -28.16
C LYS A 141 -39.07 37.48 -29.43
N ALA A 142 -39.25 36.62 -30.43
CA ALA A 142 -39.97 36.95 -31.66
C ALA A 142 -41.50 36.76 -31.56
N GLY A 143 -41.98 35.95 -30.60
CA GLY A 143 -43.41 35.77 -30.31
C GLY A 143 -43.99 36.72 -29.25
N GLY A 144 -43.14 37.49 -28.56
CA GLY A 144 -43.52 38.48 -27.57
C GLY A 144 -44.00 39.79 -28.22
N GLY A 145 -45.22 39.76 -28.74
CA GLY A 145 -45.89 40.93 -29.28
C GLY A 145 -45.86 42.12 -28.34
N LEU A 146 -45.58 43.27 -28.94
CA LEU A 146 -45.54 44.65 -28.45
C LEU A 146 -46.90 45.16 -27.90
N TRP A 147 -47.73 44.32 -27.28
CA TRP A 147 -49.07 44.68 -26.80
C TRP A 147 -49.37 44.31 -25.34
N GLY A 148 -48.40 43.74 -24.60
CA GLY A 148 -48.61 43.36 -23.19
C GLY A 148 -48.25 44.43 -22.13
N PHE A 149 -47.62 45.55 -22.50
CA PHE A 149 -47.03 46.49 -21.53
C PHE A 149 -47.99 47.56 -20.96
N LEU A 150 -49.31 47.46 -21.21
CA LEU A 150 -50.27 48.53 -20.86
C LEU A 150 -51.44 48.15 -19.96
N MET A 151 -51.50 46.94 -19.39
CA MET A 151 -52.49 46.62 -18.35
C MET A 151 -51.80 45.83 -17.24
N GLY A 152 -51.55 46.51 -16.13
CA GLY A 152 -50.96 45.91 -14.94
C GLY A 152 -51.87 44.86 -14.31
N LYS A 153 -51.27 44.09 -13.39
CA LYS A 153 -51.60 44.06 -11.97
C LYS A 153 -51.11 42.74 -11.37
N ASP A 154 -50.23 42.88 -10.39
CA ASP A 154 -49.85 41.97 -9.29
C ASP A 154 -49.60 40.48 -9.62
N VAL A 155 -48.43 39.95 -9.26
CA VAL A 155 -48.25 38.73 -8.44
C VAL A 155 -46.77 38.36 -8.30
N GLN A 156 -46.50 37.83 -7.10
CA GLN A 156 -45.25 37.53 -6.40
C GLN A 156 -44.13 36.75 -7.11
N GLU A 157 -42.93 37.21 -6.79
CA GLU A 157 -41.70 36.47 -6.50
C GLU A 157 -41.91 34.99 -6.12
N SER A 158 -41.44 34.07 -6.98
CA SER A 158 -40.76 32.83 -6.59
C SER A 158 -40.11 32.17 -7.82
N ALA A 159 -38.90 31.66 -7.63
CA ALA A 159 -38.05 31.08 -8.67
C ALA A 159 -38.64 29.77 -9.25
N PRO A 160 -38.41 29.45 -10.53
CA PRO A 160 -38.84 28.17 -11.08
C PRO A 160 -37.79 27.09 -10.82
N THR A 161 -38.18 26.09 -10.02
CA THR A 161 -37.63 24.73 -10.02
C THR A 161 -37.83 24.07 -11.40
N PRO A 162 -36.88 23.26 -11.90
CA PRO A 162 -37.09 22.50 -13.12
C PRO A 162 -38.09 21.36 -12.88
N ILE A 163 -39.12 21.32 -13.73
CA ILE A 163 -40.13 20.27 -13.81
C ILE A 163 -39.49 19.03 -14.43
N VAL A 164 -39.49 17.94 -13.66
CA VAL A 164 -39.29 16.56 -14.14
C VAL A 164 -40.56 16.15 -14.87
N LEU A 165 -40.43 15.79 -16.15
CA LEU A 165 -41.48 15.08 -16.89
C LEU A 165 -41.44 13.61 -16.50
N VAL A 166 -42.34 13.22 -15.59
CA VAL A 166 -42.74 11.83 -15.37
C VAL A 166 -43.94 11.56 -16.26
N GLU A 167 -43.82 10.61 -17.20
CA GLU A 167 -44.97 10.00 -17.84
C GLU A 167 -45.54 8.94 -16.89
N ASN A 168 -46.74 9.19 -16.36
CA ASN A 168 -47.54 8.20 -15.65
C ASN A 168 -48.46 7.50 -16.65
N GLU A 169 -48.28 6.19 -16.81
CA GLU A 169 -49.39 5.28 -17.12
C GLU A 169 -49.75 4.51 -15.85
N ASP A 170 -50.96 4.77 -15.35
CA ASP A 170 -51.59 4.07 -14.24
C ASP A 170 -51.88 2.61 -14.62
N LYS A 171 -51.30 1.66 -13.86
CA LYS A 171 -52.01 0.44 -13.44
C LYS A 171 -51.59 0.03 -12.03
N ASP A 172 -52.55 0.17 -11.13
CA ASP A 172 -52.62 -0.45 -9.80
C ASP A 172 -52.15 -1.91 -9.79
N ASN A 173 -51.21 -2.22 -8.90
CA ASN A 173 -51.41 -3.24 -7.87
C ASN A 173 -50.30 -3.15 -6.81
N GLY A 174 -50.72 -2.98 -5.56
CA GLY A 174 -49.85 -2.72 -4.43
C GLY A 174 -48.96 -3.88 -4.00
N SER A 175 -47.79 -3.53 -3.51
CA SER A 175 -47.07 -4.23 -2.44
C SER A 175 -46.03 -3.25 -1.91
N ALA A 176 -45.93 -3.17 -0.59
CA ALA A 176 -45.07 -2.25 0.16
C ALA A 176 -43.64 -2.21 -0.39
N GLY A 177 -43.22 -1.03 -0.86
CA GLY A 177 -41.83 -0.72 -1.18
C GLY A 177 -41.20 -0.07 0.05
N GLU A 178 -40.23 -0.77 0.63
CA GLU A 178 -39.26 -0.19 1.55
C GLU A 178 -38.60 1.00 0.83
N GLU A 179 -38.63 2.19 1.45
CA GLU A 179 -37.77 3.30 1.03
C GLU A 179 -36.33 2.86 1.29
N GLU A 180 -35.67 2.31 0.26
CA GLU A 180 -34.21 2.20 0.21
C GLU A 180 -33.66 3.63 0.21
N VAL A 181 -33.28 4.09 1.39
CA VAL A 181 -32.37 5.23 1.57
C VAL A 181 -31.03 4.79 0.98
N GLU A 182 -30.84 4.98 -0.33
CA GLU A 182 -29.55 4.77 -0.99
C GLU A 182 -28.51 5.68 -0.31
N ASN A 183 -27.62 5.05 0.45
CA ASN A 183 -26.49 5.72 1.07
C ASN A 183 -25.62 6.35 -0.04
N GLU A 184 -25.39 7.67 0.01
CA GLU A 184 -24.47 8.37 -0.89
C GLU A 184 -23.06 7.73 -0.91
N ASN A 185 -22.69 7.03 0.16
CA ASN A 185 -21.48 6.22 0.24
C ASN A 185 -21.48 5.04 -0.76
N GLU A 186 -22.59 4.34 -1.01
CA GLU A 186 -22.63 3.18 -1.92
C GLU A 186 -22.44 3.58 -3.39
N ASN A 187 -22.94 4.75 -3.78
CA ASN A 187 -22.79 5.26 -5.14
C ASN A 187 -21.35 5.69 -5.46
N GLU A 188 -20.55 6.13 -4.48
CA GLU A 188 -19.15 6.53 -4.69
C GLU A 188 -18.16 5.34 -4.64
N ILE A 189 -18.46 4.30 -3.83
CA ILE A 189 -17.72 3.02 -3.76
C ILE A 189 -17.65 2.32 -5.11
N LYS A 190 -18.72 2.47 -5.92
CA LYS A 190 -18.84 1.92 -7.27
C LYS A 190 -17.78 2.44 -8.25
N TYR A 191 -17.14 3.60 -7.99
CA TYR A 191 -16.17 4.20 -8.91
C TYR A 191 -14.71 3.75 -8.67
N LEU A 192 -14.36 3.28 -7.47
CA LEU A 192 -12.99 2.91 -7.12
C LEU A 192 -12.74 1.41 -7.18
N LEU A 193 -13.78 0.59 -6.98
CA LEU A 193 -13.80 -0.82 -7.31
C LEU A 193 -14.98 -1.15 -8.25
N PRO A 194 -15.06 -0.54 -9.46
CA PRO A 194 -16.12 -0.90 -10.38
C PRO A 194 -15.95 -2.36 -10.81
N SER A 195 -17.00 -3.15 -10.70
CA SER A 195 -17.01 -4.56 -11.14
C SER A 195 -16.74 -4.74 -12.64
N GLY A 196 -16.72 -3.64 -13.42
CA GLY A 196 -16.40 -3.61 -14.85
C GLY A 196 -15.11 -2.88 -15.21
N MET A 197 -14.29 -2.44 -14.24
CA MET A 197 -13.02 -1.77 -14.53
C MET A 197 -12.03 -2.77 -15.15
N ASP A 198 -11.45 -2.43 -16.29
CA ASP A 198 -10.46 -3.30 -16.91
C ASP A 198 -9.12 -3.24 -16.16
N ARG A 199 -8.31 -4.28 -16.36
CA ARG A 199 -7.03 -4.47 -15.68
C ARG A 199 -6.08 -3.27 -15.77
N ASN A 200 -5.97 -2.64 -16.95
CA ASN A 200 -5.04 -1.52 -17.12
C ASN A 200 -5.52 -0.28 -16.37
N THR A 201 -6.84 -0.04 -16.38
CA THR A 201 -7.44 1.03 -15.57
C THR A 201 -7.19 0.80 -14.07
N LYS A 202 -7.24 -0.45 -13.58
CA LYS A 202 -6.90 -0.79 -12.18
C LYS A 202 -5.43 -0.51 -11.85
N ILE A 203 -4.50 -0.92 -12.72
CA ILE A 203 -3.07 -0.63 -12.57
C ILE A 203 -2.81 0.89 -12.55
N ILE A 204 -3.47 1.63 -13.45
CA ILE A 204 -3.38 3.08 -13.51
C ILE A 204 -3.92 3.69 -12.20
N ARG A 205 -5.08 3.25 -11.70
CA ARG A 205 -5.64 3.68 -10.40
C ARG A 205 -4.63 3.47 -9.28
N ASN A 206 -4.04 2.28 -9.17
CA ASN A 206 -3.08 1.93 -8.12
C ASN A 206 -1.83 2.83 -8.18
N THR A 207 -1.36 3.14 -9.40
CA THR A 207 -0.26 4.08 -9.62
C THR A 207 -0.63 5.52 -9.22
N LEU A 208 -1.83 5.97 -9.58
CA LEU A 208 -2.33 7.32 -9.26
C LEU A 208 -2.50 7.53 -7.75
N VAL A 209 -3.04 6.54 -7.04
CA VAL A 209 -3.21 6.59 -5.59
C VAL A 209 -1.86 6.52 -4.89
N SER A 210 -0.93 5.69 -5.36
CA SER A 210 0.41 5.66 -4.78
C SER A 210 1.14 6.99 -4.91
N GLU A 211 1.00 7.69 -6.05
CA GLU A 211 1.60 9.01 -6.22
C GLU A 211 1.13 10.02 -5.16
N TYR A 212 -0.12 9.93 -4.69
CA TYR A 212 -0.62 10.81 -3.64
C TYR A 212 0.17 10.67 -2.34
N TYR A 213 0.51 9.44 -1.95
CA TYR A 213 1.21 9.16 -0.69
C TYR A 213 2.73 9.30 -0.80
N ILE A 214 3.33 8.79 -1.89
CA ILE A 214 4.80 8.67 -2.03
C ILE A 214 5.38 9.50 -3.18
N GLY A 215 4.58 10.38 -3.79
CA GLY A 215 5.02 11.22 -4.92
C GLY A 215 6.15 12.19 -4.58
N ASP A 216 6.25 12.62 -3.31
CA ASP A 216 7.35 13.47 -2.84
C ASP A 216 8.69 12.72 -2.76
N ASP A 217 8.65 11.42 -2.45
CA ASP A 217 9.83 10.55 -2.40
C ASP A 217 10.31 10.12 -3.79
N VAL A 218 9.39 10.04 -4.76
CA VAL A 218 9.60 9.56 -6.13
C VAL A 218 8.98 10.54 -7.13
N LYS A 219 9.72 11.60 -7.47
CA LYS A 219 9.25 12.68 -8.37
C LYS A 219 8.86 12.18 -9.76
N GLU A 220 9.44 11.07 -10.20
CA GLU A 220 9.14 10.39 -11.46
C GLU A 220 7.68 9.89 -11.49
N LEU A 221 7.11 9.47 -10.35
CA LEU A 221 5.69 9.12 -10.25
C LEU A 221 4.79 10.32 -10.58
N LYS A 222 5.17 11.55 -10.20
CA LYS A 222 4.39 12.76 -10.53
C LYS A 222 4.27 12.96 -12.05
N LYS A 223 5.38 12.75 -12.77
CA LYS A 223 5.40 12.86 -14.24
C LYS A 223 4.60 11.74 -14.90
N LEU A 224 4.74 10.53 -14.38
CA LEU A 224 3.99 9.37 -14.85
C LEU A 224 2.48 9.58 -14.64
N LYS A 225 2.06 10.07 -13.46
CA LYS A 225 0.68 10.45 -13.16
C LYS A 225 0.11 11.41 -14.18
N VAL A 226 0.82 12.50 -14.51
CA VAL A 226 0.33 13.47 -15.51
C VAL A 226 0.07 12.80 -16.86
N THR A 227 0.90 11.81 -17.22
CA THR A 227 0.75 11.05 -18.47
C THR A 227 -0.43 10.08 -18.40
N LEU A 228 -0.55 9.31 -17.32
CA LEU A 228 -1.59 8.30 -17.15
C LEU A 228 -2.96 8.91 -16.82
N ALA A 229 -3.03 10.09 -16.20
CA ALA A 229 -4.28 10.79 -15.92
C ALA A 229 -5.08 11.10 -17.19
N GLN A 230 -4.42 11.17 -18.36
CA GLN A 230 -5.06 11.40 -19.65
C GLN A 230 -5.67 10.12 -20.24
N THR A 231 -5.41 8.96 -19.64
CA THR A 231 -5.85 7.64 -20.11
C THR A 231 -7.10 7.13 -19.38
N VAL A 232 -7.58 7.89 -18.40
CA VAL A 232 -8.71 7.52 -17.54
C VAL A 232 -9.73 8.64 -17.47
N ASP A 233 -10.96 8.28 -17.11
CA ASP A 233 -12.05 9.24 -16.98
C ASP A 233 -11.83 10.20 -15.81
N LYS A 234 -12.33 11.42 -15.96
CA LYS A 234 -12.19 12.49 -14.96
C LYS A 234 -12.75 12.09 -13.59
N SER A 235 -13.81 11.27 -13.55
CA SER A 235 -14.39 10.74 -12.31
C SER A 235 -13.40 9.90 -11.52
N LEU A 236 -12.65 9.00 -12.19
CA LEU A 236 -11.62 8.19 -11.54
C LEU A 236 -10.47 9.06 -11.07
N LEU A 237 -10.05 10.03 -11.89
CA LEU A 237 -8.99 10.97 -11.54
C LEU A 237 -9.36 11.82 -10.31
N ASP A 238 -10.59 12.32 -10.26
CA ASP A 238 -11.10 13.11 -9.14
C ASP A 238 -11.18 12.25 -7.85
N ALA A 239 -11.55 10.97 -7.97
CA ALA A 239 -11.57 10.03 -6.86
C ALA A 239 -10.17 9.71 -6.33
N CYS A 240 -9.16 9.61 -7.20
CA CYS A 240 -7.76 9.36 -6.81
C CYS A 240 -7.02 10.62 -6.34
N GLY A 241 -7.48 11.82 -6.72
CA GLY A 241 -6.74 13.07 -6.59
C GLY A 241 -7.11 13.96 -5.40
N LYS A 242 -8.20 13.68 -4.68
CA LYS A 242 -8.65 14.49 -3.55
C LYS A 242 -8.39 13.76 -2.23
N ALA A 243 -7.91 14.51 -1.23
CA ALA A 243 -7.84 14.04 0.15
C ALA A 243 -9.19 13.48 0.62
N ASP A 244 -10.32 14.08 0.21
CA ASP A 244 -11.66 13.57 0.50
C ASP A 244 -11.99 12.23 -0.19
N GLY A 245 -11.53 12.02 -1.42
CA GLY A 245 -11.70 10.73 -2.12
C GLY A 245 -10.90 9.61 -1.46
N ILE A 246 -9.74 9.97 -0.91
CA ILE A 246 -8.88 9.06 -0.16
C ILE A 246 -9.39 8.85 1.26
N LEU A 247 -9.82 9.88 1.99
CA LEU A 247 -10.49 9.79 3.31
C LEU A 247 -11.79 8.96 3.24
N LYS A 248 -12.52 8.99 2.12
CA LYS A 248 -13.67 8.11 1.89
C LYS A 248 -13.27 6.67 1.54
N LEU A 249 -12.14 6.47 0.84
CA LEU A 249 -11.47 5.15 0.72
C LEU A 249 -11.09 4.60 2.10
N GLU A 250 -10.75 5.45 3.07
CA GLU A 250 -10.43 5.02 4.45
C GLU A 250 -11.63 4.41 5.16
N GLY A 251 -12.84 4.95 4.96
CA GLY A 251 -14.08 4.36 5.47
C GLY A 251 -14.38 3.01 4.82
N LEU A 252 -13.98 2.83 3.57
CA LEU A 252 -14.12 1.59 2.79
C LEU A 252 -13.13 0.51 3.22
N VAL A 253 -11.85 0.86 3.35
CA VAL A 253 -10.80 -0.03 3.85
C VAL A 253 -11.08 -0.37 5.31
N LYS A 254 -11.49 0.59 6.14
CA LYS A 254 -11.95 0.32 7.51
C LYS A 254 -13.23 -0.52 7.53
N ASN A 255 -14.25 -0.29 6.70
CA ASN A 255 -15.43 -1.17 6.70
C ASN A 255 -15.15 -2.55 6.11
N HIS A 256 -14.20 -2.68 5.18
CA HIS A 256 -13.71 -3.95 4.70
C HIS A 256 -12.96 -4.68 5.82
N TYR A 257 -11.99 -4.03 6.47
CA TYR A 257 -11.14 -4.59 7.52
C TYR A 257 -11.80 -4.77 8.90
N VAL A 258 -12.66 -3.85 9.34
CA VAL A 258 -13.51 -4.03 10.54
C VAL A 258 -14.42 -5.23 10.33
N LYS A 259 -14.93 -5.45 9.10
CA LYS A 259 -15.55 -6.72 8.76
C LYS A 259 -14.54 -7.88 8.75
N GLN A 260 -13.29 -7.73 8.27
CA GLN A 260 -12.28 -8.79 8.34
C GLN A 260 -11.89 -9.21 9.77
N PHE A 261 -11.84 -8.28 10.73
CA PHE A 261 -11.53 -8.58 12.14
C PHE A 261 -12.70 -9.23 12.90
N ASP A 262 -13.95 -8.99 12.47
CA ASP A 262 -15.16 -9.65 13.02
C ASP A 262 -15.64 -10.86 12.17
N MET A 263 -15.06 -11.11 10.99
CA MET A 263 -15.43 -12.21 10.10
C MET A 263 -14.63 -13.46 10.41
N GLN A 264 -15.33 -14.61 10.44
CA GLN A 264 -14.68 -15.91 10.46
C GLN A 264 -13.79 -16.09 9.20
N ASP A 265 -12.64 -16.75 9.36
CA ASP A 265 -11.60 -17.01 8.35
C ASP A 265 -12.13 -17.49 6.98
N ASP A 266 -13.29 -18.15 6.96
CA ASP A 266 -13.92 -18.69 5.75
C ASP A 266 -14.63 -17.63 4.90
N ASP A 267 -15.14 -16.55 5.49
CA ASP A 267 -15.81 -15.49 4.74
C ASP A 267 -14.81 -14.47 4.18
N LEU A 268 -13.67 -14.28 4.86
CA LEU A 268 -12.51 -13.55 4.34
C LEU A 268 -11.92 -14.24 3.10
N LYS A 269 -11.81 -15.56 3.13
CA LYS A 269 -11.42 -16.38 1.98
C LYS A 269 -12.42 -16.30 0.83
N LYS A 270 -13.73 -16.22 1.10
CA LYS A 270 -14.74 -16.06 0.04
C LYS A 270 -14.72 -14.68 -0.62
N LEU A 271 -14.48 -13.62 0.16
CA LEU A 271 -14.46 -12.25 -0.33
C LEU A 271 -13.20 -11.99 -1.17
N THR A 272 -12.03 -12.41 -0.68
CA THR A 272 -10.76 -12.34 -1.42
C THR A 272 -10.80 -13.16 -2.71
N LYS A 273 -11.46 -14.32 -2.72
CA LYS A 273 -11.62 -15.17 -3.93
C LYS A 273 -12.45 -14.52 -5.05
N LYS A 274 -13.26 -13.50 -4.75
CA LYS A 274 -14.02 -12.73 -5.76
C LYS A 274 -13.25 -11.53 -6.31
N MET A 275 -12.23 -11.05 -5.61
CA MET A 275 -11.38 -9.94 -6.07
C MET A 275 -10.24 -10.45 -6.94
N ASP A 276 -9.99 -9.74 -8.04
CA ASP A 276 -8.80 -9.97 -8.85
C ASP A 276 -7.54 -9.39 -8.18
N LEU A 277 -6.38 -9.67 -8.78
CA LEU A 277 -5.09 -9.37 -8.18
C LEU A 277 -4.91 -7.86 -7.99
N GLU A 278 -5.23 -7.07 -9.01
CA GLU A 278 -5.03 -5.62 -9.01
C GLU A 278 -5.89 -4.90 -7.96
N ASP A 279 -7.09 -5.40 -7.66
CA ASP A 279 -7.92 -4.88 -6.57
C ASP A 279 -7.36 -5.26 -5.19
N ARG A 280 -6.72 -6.43 -5.05
CA ARG A 280 -6.01 -6.78 -3.81
C ARG A 280 -4.77 -5.91 -3.62
N THR A 281 -3.99 -5.72 -4.68
CA THR A 281 -2.83 -4.83 -4.67
C THR A 281 -3.23 -3.43 -4.26
N PHE A 282 -4.35 -2.92 -4.77
CA PHE A 282 -4.90 -1.62 -4.38
C PHE A 282 -5.13 -1.51 -2.86
N ILE A 283 -5.85 -2.48 -2.28
CA ILE A 283 -6.16 -2.49 -0.85
C ILE A 283 -4.86 -2.53 -0.03
N GLU A 284 -3.91 -3.37 -0.43
CA GLU A 284 -2.62 -3.49 0.25
C GLU A 284 -1.80 -2.20 0.17
N ILE A 285 -1.75 -1.54 -0.99
CA ILE A 285 -1.09 -0.24 -1.15
C ILE A 285 -1.68 0.78 -0.18
N VAL A 286 -3.01 0.91 -0.15
CA VAL A 286 -3.67 1.88 0.74
C VAL A 286 -3.41 1.54 2.21
N ARG A 287 -3.54 0.27 2.60
CA ARG A 287 -3.25 -0.19 3.97
C ARG A 287 -1.82 0.15 4.36
N LYS A 288 -0.84 -0.28 3.56
CA LYS A 288 0.59 -0.08 3.83
C LYS A 288 0.96 1.39 3.97
N LEU A 289 0.40 2.27 3.13
CA LEU A 289 0.71 3.71 3.14
C LEU A 289 -0.02 4.50 4.23
N ARG A 290 -1.15 4.01 4.75
CA ARG A 290 -1.88 4.67 5.86
C ARG A 290 -1.26 4.41 7.23
N GLY A 291 -0.75 3.22 7.47
CA GLY A 291 -0.15 2.91 8.77
C GLY A 291 -1.16 2.66 9.90
N ASP A 292 -2.44 2.40 9.63
CA ASP A 292 -3.46 2.28 10.71
C ASP A 292 -3.17 1.13 11.70
N ASP A 293 -2.46 0.10 11.24
CA ASP A 293 -2.05 -1.09 11.98
C ASP A 293 -0.57 -1.05 12.39
N GLU A 294 0.08 0.11 12.33
CA GLU A 294 1.53 0.23 12.54
C GLU A 294 1.97 -0.23 13.94
N GLU A 295 1.24 0.13 14.99
CA GLU A 295 1.60 -0.23 16.38
C GLU A 295 1.63 -1.75 16.57
N ALA A 296 0.59 -2.45 16.13
CA ALA A 296 0.54 -3.92 16.19
C ALA A 296 1.69 -4.57 15.40
N ILE A 297 2.01 -4.04 14.22
CA ILE A 297 3.11 -4.56 13.40
C ILE A 297 4.48 -4.27 14.06
N VAL A 298 4.64 -3.14 14.74
CA VAL A 298 5.87 -2.82 15.47
C VAL A 298 6.10 -3.82 16.61
N ASP A 299 5.05 -4.19 17.32
CA ASP A 299 5.12 -5.20 18.38
C ASP A 299 5.49 -6.58 17.82
N ASP A 300 4.87 -6.98 16.70
CA ASP A 300 5.21 -8.22 16.00
C ASP A 300 6.69 -8.22 15.57
N TYR A 301 7.18 -7.11 15.00
CA TYR A 301 8.58 -6.95 14.62
C TYR A 301 9.52 -7.01 15.84
N LEU A 302 9.16 -6.37 16.96
CA LEU A 302 9.97 -6.42 18.18
C LEU A 302 10.13 -7.87 18.63
N MET A 303 9.03 -8.63 18.70
CA MET A 303 9.05 -10.04 19.10
C MET A 303 9.86 -10.89 18.12
N GLU A 304 9.66 -10.72 16.82
CA GLU A 304 10.39 -11.47 15.78
C GLU A 304 11.91 -11.18 15.83
N ILE A 305 12.31 -9.92 16.02
CA ILE A 305 13.72 -9.55 16.17
C ILE A 305 14.30 -10.21 17.42
N CYS A 306 13.58 -10.21 18.54
CA CYS A 306 14.04 -10.86 19.78
C CYS A 306 14.25 -12.36 19.57
N ASP A 307 13.33 -13.03 18.85
CA ASP A 307 13.44 -14.45 18.57
C ASP A 307 14.61 -14.78 17.63
N ILE A 308 14.77 -14.02 16.54
CA ILE A 308 15.84 -14.20 15.56
C ILE A 308 17.22 -14.00 16.20
N TYR A 309 17.38 -12.96 17.01
CA TYR A 309 18.65 -12.60 17.63
C TYR A 309 18.83 -13.17 19.04
N ARG A 310 17.88 -13.98 19.53
CA ARG A 310 17.87 -14.61 20.85
C ARG A 310 18.07 -13.63 22.01
N ILE A 311 17.29 -12.56 22.02
CA ILE A 311 17.31 -11.52 23.05
C ILE A 311 16.20 -11.80 24.05
N ASP A 312 16.55 -12.09 25.30
CA ASP A 312 15.58 -12.27 26.39
C ASP A 312 15.28 -10.91 27.06
N LEU A 313 14.36 -10.15 26.46
CA LEU A 313 14.10 -8.77 26.85
C LEU A 313 13.44 -8.61 28.22
N PHE A 314 12.70 -9.62 28.67
CA PHE A 314 11.92 -9.61 29.91
C PHE A 314 12.45 -10.61 30.95
N SER A 315 13.64 -11.17 30.71
CA SER A 315 14.30 -12.14 31.59
C SER A 315 13.39 -13.33 31.94
N GLU A 316 12.62 -13.82 30.95
CA GLU A 316 11.68 -14.94 31.12
C GLU A 316 12.39 -16.30 31.10
N GLY A 317 13.71 -16.33 30.85
CA GLY A 317 14.50 -17.55 30.69
C GLY A 317 14.20 -18.27 29.38
N LYS A 318 13.73 -17.55 28.35
CA LYS A 318 13.34 -18.12 27.06
C LYS A 318 14.50 -18.74 26.29
N PHE A 319 15.70 -18.18 26.46
CA PHE A 319 16.91 -18.68 25.84
C PHE A 319 17.87 -19.11 26.95
N PRO A 320 18.16 -20.42 27.11
CA PRO A 320 19.19 -20.85 28.05
C PRO A 320 20.50 -20.18 27.66
N GLU A 321 21.19 -19.59 28.64
CA GLU A 321 22.53 -19.04 28.43
C GLU A 321 23.36 -20.12 27.73
N ALA A 322 23.79 -19.84 26.49
CA ALA A 322 24.73 -20.70 25.82
C ALA A 322 25.94 -20.78 26.74
N GLU A 323 26.22 -21.98 27.25
CA GLU A 323 27.34 -22.27 28.14
C GLU A 323 28.54 -21.48 27.65
N SER A 324 28.95 -20.50 28.44
CA SER A 324 30.19 -19.80 28.21
C SER A 324 31.29 -20.85 28.29
N GLU A 325 31.89 -21.18 27.14
CA GLU A 325 33.21 -21.81 27.10
C GLU A 325 34.20 -20.78 27.68
N SER A 326 34.24 -20.71 29.00
CA SER A 326 35.18 -19.92 29.79
C SER A 326 36.10 -20.89 30.54
N ASP A 327 37.31 -20.96 29.97
CA ASP A 327 38.63 -21.17 30.56
C ASP A 327 38.98 -22.46 31.32
N GLY A 328 40.05 -23.07 30.82
CA GLY A 328 40.84 -24.07 31.52
C GLY A 328 42.15 -24.37 30.80
N ASP A 329 43.02 -23.37 30.61
CA ASP A 329 44.44 -23.55 30.32
C ASP A 329 45.08 -24.39 31.45
N LEU A 330 45.45 -25.65 31.17
CA LEU A 330 46.48 -26.37 31.93
C LEU A 330 47.23 -27.36 31.02
N ASP A 331 48.43 -26.95 30.65
CA ASP A 331 49.52 -27.76 30.11
C ASP A 331 49.98 -28.83 31.14
N GLY A 332 50.15 -30.10 30.73
CA GLY A 332 51.01 -31.03 31.47
C GLY A 332 50.67 -32.53 31.50
N LYS A 333 51.37 -33.29 30.62
CA LYS A 333 51.91 -34.67 30.79
C LYS A 333 51.00 -35.90 30.61
N ASN A 334 51.26 -36.58 29.48
CA ASN A 334 51.59 -38.02 29.30
C ASN A 334 51.31 -39.00 30.47
N ASP A 335 50.57 -40.08 30.19
CA ASP A 335 51.17 -41.40 29.89
C ASP A 335 50.12 -42.44 29.39
N ASN A 336 50.34 -42.88 28.15
CA ASN A 336 50.29 -44.24 27.59
C ASN A 336 49.27 -45.33 28.01
N ASN A 337 48.87 -46.06 26.95
CA ASN A 337 48.44 -47.47 26.84
C ASN A 337 46.93 -47.75 27.08
N ASN A 338 46.21 -48.50 26.23
CA ASN A 338 46.55 -49.29 25.04
C ASN A 338 45.23 -49.67 24.32
N ASP A 339 45.25 -49.66 22.99
CA ASP A 339 44.59 -50.54 22.01
C ASP A 339 43.43 -51.45 22.46
N ASN A 340 42.28 -51.44 21.76
CA ASN A 340 42.16 -52.11 20.45
C ASN A 340 40.76 -51.98 19.80
N ALA A 341 40.78 -52.08 18.47
CA ALA A 341 39.70 -52.05 17.46
C ALA A 341 38.52 -53.03 17.71
N ASN A 342 37.34 -52.92 17.09
CA ASN A 342 37.10 -52.82 15.65
C ASN A 342 35.61 -52.56 15.31
N GLU A 343 35.40 -52.14 14.06
CA GLU A 343 34.27 -51.47 13.40
C GLU A 343 33.00 -52.28 13.04
N GLN A 344 32.01 -51.52 12.52
CA GLN A 344 30.90 -51.84 11.58
C GLN A 344 29.60 -52.43 12.16
N SER A 345 28.37 -52.05 11.76
CA SER A 345 27.84 -51.02 10.85
C SER A 345 26.28 -51.02 10.92
N GLY A 346 25.63 -49.90 10.55
CA GLY A 346 24.23 -49.80 10.08
C GLY A 346 23.15 -49.53 11.16
N ASP A 347 22.81 -48.28 11.51
CA ASP A 347 22.04 -47.25 10.79
C ASP A 347 20.51 -47.49 10.72
N LYS A 348 19.76 -46.63 11.43
CA LYS A 348 18.63 -45.88 10.85
C LYS A 348 18.33 -44.63 11.67
N SER A 349 18.97 -43.57 11.20
CA SER A 349 18.86 -42.16 11.55
C SER A 349 17.44 -41.55 11.45
N LEU A 350 17.11 -40.74 12.46
CA LEU A 350 16.08 -39.70 12.42
C LEU A 350 16.62 -38.51 11.61
N LYS A 351 15.88 -38.10 10.57
CA LYS A 351 16.25 -37.02 9.65
C LYS A 351 16.37 -35.67 10.39
N LYS A 352 17.60 -35.14 10.48
CA LYS A 352 17.87 -33.70 10.55
C LYS A 352 17.54 -33.10 9.19
N VAL A 353 16.64 -32.12 9.14
CA VAL A 353 16.46 -31.25 7.98
C VAL A 353 17.40 -30.07 8.13
N ASP A 354 18.11 -29.77 7.05
CA ASP A 354 19.30 -28.93 6.97
C ASP A 354 19.08 -27.46 7.34
N ALA A 355 19.61 -27.04 8.49
CA ALA A 355 19.79 -25.63 8.87
C ALA A 355 21.11 -25.02 8.32
N LYS A 356 21.77 -25.67 7.35
CA LYS A 356 23.06 -25.20 6.80
C LYS A 356 22.94 -24.28 5.58
N LYS A 357 21.74 -24.09 5.00
CA LYS A 357 21.60 -23.35 3.74
C LYS A 357 21.55 -21.82 3.88
N GLY A 358 21.32 -21.28 5.09
CA GLY A 358 21.21 -19.82 5.30
C GLY A 358 22.52 -19.10 5.60
N LEU A 359 23.56 -19.80 6.08
CA LEU A 359 24.83 -19.16 6.45
C LEU A 359 25.72 -18.90 5.22
N ASP A 360 25.69 -19.83 4.24
CA ASP A 360 26.50 -19.73 3.02
C ASP A 360 26.05 -18.56 2.11
N ASP A 361 24.77 -18.20 2.12
CA ASP A 361 24.23 -17.09 1.32
C ASP A 361 24.70 -15.72 1.82
N LEU A 362 24.90 -15.56 3.14
CA LEU A 362 25.42 -14.34 3.75
C LEU A 362 26.92 -14.12 3.44
N ASP A 363 27.71 -15.19 3.46
CA ASP A 363 29.13 -15.13 3.10
C ASP A 363 29.34 -14.86 1.60
N ASP A 364 28.45 -15.37 0.74
CA ASP A 364 28.46 -15.08 -0.69
C ASP A 364 28.04 -13.63 -1.00
N LEU A 365 27.05 -13.09 -0.27
CA LEU A 365 26.69 -11.66 -0.32
C LEU A 365 27.85 -10.76 0.13
N ARG A 366 28.55 -11.13 1.20
CA ARG A 366 29.71 -10.39 1.72
C ARG A 366 30.90 -10.42 0.75
N LYS A 367 31.15 -11.55 0.08
CA LYS A 367 32.17 -11.65 -0.99
C LYS A 367 31.83 -10.79 -2.19
N ARG A 368 30.58 -10.79 -2.65
CA ARG A 368 30.12 -9.94 -3.77
C ARG A 368 30.23 -8.45 -3.45
N PHE A 369 29.89 -8.06 -2.21
CA PHE A 369 30.03 -6.68 -1.75
C PHE A 369 31.50 -6.21 -1.73
N ASN A 370 32.43 -7.05 -1.29
CA ASN A 370 33.86 -6.74 -1.27
C ASN A 370 34.48 -6.70 -2.69
N ALA A 371 33.96 -7.48 -3.64
CA ALA A 371 34.38 -7.41 -5.04
C ALA A 371 33.96 -6.09 -5.70
N LEU A 372 32.78 -5.56 -5.36
CA LEU A 372 32.27 -4.27 -5.84
C LEU A 372 33.04 -3.06 -5.31
N LYS A 373 33.71 -3.18 -4.16
CA LYS A 373 34.58 -2.12 -3.62
C LYS A 373 35.94 -1.99 -4.33
N LYS A 374 36.31 -2.96 -5.18
CA LYS A 374 37.59 -3.00 -5.90
C LYS A 374 37.49 -2.56 -7.37
N ILE A 375 36.29 -2.21 -7.84
CA ILE A 375 36.02 -1.52 -9.11
C ILE A 375 35.86 -0.04 -8.77
#